data_AF-W6A7D3-F1
#
_entry.id   AF-W6A7D3-F1
#
_cell.length_a   1.000
_cell.length_b   1.000
_cell.length_c   1.000
_cell.angle_alpha   90.00
_cell.angle_beta   90.00
_cell.angle_gamma   90.00
#
_symmetry.space_group_name_H-M   'P 1'
#
loop_
_entity.id
_entity.type
_entity.pdbx_description
1 polymer ?
#
loop_
_entity_poly.entity_id
_entity_poly.type
_entity_poly.pdbx_seq_one_letter_code
_entity_poly.pdbx_strand_id
1 'polypeptide(L)'
;MFEKYNTMNQEQLKDSLKELEIKYSHLKKREKSIEKQLRKNLYWWFILPLFGFFIFNSIVIKRKENTPLGDELFSVKSNMGFIELELKFIKSKII
;
A
#
# COMPACT_ATOMS: atom_id res chain seq x y z
N MET A 1 9.53 -17.51 -7.69
CA MET A 1 8.81 -16.25 -8.03
C MET A 1 9.69 -15.28 -8.81
N PHE A 2 10.89 -14.96 -8.33
CA PHE A 2 11.83 -14.04 -9.03
C PHE A 2 12.62 -14.66 -10.20
N GLU A 3 12.52 -15.97 -10.38
CA GLU A 3 13.23 -16.73 -11.42
C GLU A 3 12.92 -16.25 -12.84
N LYS A 4 11.70 -15.76 -13.09
CA LYS A 4 11.31 -15.19 -14.39
C LYS A 4 12.22 -14.05 -14.83
N TYR A 5 12.81 -13.32 -13.89
CA TYR A 5 13.74 -12.22 -14.18
C TYR A 5 15.17 -12.70 -14.41
N ASN A 6 15.51 -13.97 -14.18
CA ASN A 6 16.83 -14.54 -14.49
C ASN A 6 17.02 -14.76 -16.00
N THR A 7 15.92 -14.98 -16.72
CA THR A 7 15.94 -15.32 -18.15
C THR A 7 15.62 -14.12 -19.06
N MET A 8 15.32 -12.96 -18.48
CA MET A 8 14.97 -11.74 -19.22
C MET A 8 16.23 -10.97 -19.65
N ASN A 9 16.18 -10.39 -20.85
CA ASN A 9 17.20 -9.46 -21.32
C ASN A 9 17.05 -8.07 -20.66
N GLN A 10 18.02 -7.17 -20.85
CA GLN A 10 18.02 -5.86 -20.19
C GLN A 10 16.81 -4.98 -20.57
N GLU A 11 16.33 -5.06 -21.81
CA GLU A 11 15.16 -4.31 -22.26
C GLU A 11 13.87 -4.83 -21.59
N GLN A 12 13.69 -6.15 -21.54
CA GLN A 12 12.58 -6.82 -20.86
C GLN A 12 12.57 -6.52 -19.36
N LEU A 13 13.75 -6.44 -18.72
CA LEU A 13 13.88 -6.06 -17.31
C LEU A 13 13.46 -4.59 -17.10
N LYS A 14 13.83 -3.68 -17.99
CA LYS A 14 13.42 -2.26 -17.92
C LYS A 14 11.91 -2.09 -18.12
N ASP A 15 11.33 -2.82 -19.06
CA ASP A 15 9.88 -2.79 -19.30
C ASP A 15 9.11 -3.36 -18.10
N SER A 16 9.55 -4.49 -17.57
CA SER A 16 8.98 -5.09 -16.36
C SER A 16 9.08 -4.15 -15.15
N LEU A 17 10.21 -3.44 -15.01
CA LEU A 17 10.40 -2.45 -13.96
C LEU A 17 9.39 -1.31 -14.10
N LYS A 18 9.21 -0.78 -15.31
CA LYS A 18 8.24 0.29 -15.58
C LYS A 18 6.81 -0.14 -15.30
N GLU A 19 6.42 -1.35 -15.70
CA GLU A 19 5.10 -1.91 -15.39
C GLU A 19 4.87 -2.05 -13.88
N LEU A 20 5.87 -2.54 -13.14
CA LEU A 20 5.79 -2.68 -11.69
C LEU A 20 5.71 -1.34 -10.98
N GLU A 21 6.43 -0.33 -11.45
CA GLU A 21 6.34 1.04 -10.91
C GLU A 21 4.95 1.64 -11.14
N ILE A 22 4.35 1.41 -12.31
CA ILE A 22 2.98 1.83 -12.60
C ILE A 22 2.00 1.12 -11.64
N LYS A 23 2.09 -0.21 -11.52
CA LYS A 23 1.24 -1.00 -10.61
C LYS A 23 1.38 -0.56 -9.16
N TYR A 24 2.62 -0.32 -8.70
CA TYR A 24 2.90 0.21 -7.38
C TYR A 24 2.25 1.58 -7.16
N SER A 25 2.33 2.47 -8.15
CA SER A 25 1.70 3.80 -8.08
C SER A 25 0.17 3.72 -7.95
N HIS A 26 -0.46 2.76 -8.63
CA HIS A 26 -1.90 2.52 -8.54
C HIS A 26 -2.29 1.99 -7.16
N LEU A 27 -1.54 1.03 -6.62
CA LEU A 27 -1.76 0.52 -5.27
C LEU A 27 -1.59 1.61 -4.21
N LYS A 28 -0.58 2.47 -4.35
CA LYS A 28 -0.37 3.62 -3.45
C LYS A 28 -1.53 4.63 -3.49
N LYS A 29 -2.12 4.87 -4.67
CA LYS A 29 -3.34 5.69 -4.78
C LYS A 29 -4.52 5.01 -4.10
N ARG A 30 -4.66 3.69 -4.26
CA ARG A 30 -5.73 2.91 -3.63
C ARG A 30 -5.60 2.90 -2.10
N GLU A 31 -4.40 2.66 -1.57
CA GLU A 31 -4.08 2.73 -0.15
C GLU A 31 -4.53 4.06 0.46
N LYS A 32 -4.14 5.19 -0.15
CA LYS A 32 -4.55 6.53 0.29
C LYS A 32 -6.07 6.73 0.30
N SER A 33 -6.76 6.19 -0.72
CA SER A 33 -8.22 6.27 -0.80
C SER A 33 -8.87 5.50 0.36
N ILE A 34 -8.41 4.27 0.62
CA ILE A 34 -8.92 3.44 1.71
C ILE A 34 -8.65 4.10 3.07
N GLU A 35 -7.44 4.63 3.29
CA GLU A 35 -7.11 5.35 4.53
C GLU A 35 -8.01 6.59 4.73
N LYS A 36 -8.31 7.34 3.66
CA LYS A 36 -9.23 8.47 3.73
C LYS A 36 -10.64 8.03 4.10
N GLN A 37 -11.09 6.89 3.57
CA GLN A 37 -12.41 6.31 3.91
C GLN A 37 -12.46 5.83 5.35
N LEU A 38 -11.42 5.17 5.85
CA LEU A 38 -11.33 4.73 7.25
C LEU A 38 -11.37 5.91 8.23
N ARG A 39 -10.79 7.05 7.86
CA ARG A 39 -10.80 8.29 8.67
C ARG A 39 -12.03 9.17 8.44
N LYS A 40 -12.93 8.81 7.51
CA LYS A 40 -14.10 9.62 7.16
C LYS A 40 -14.98 9.87 8.38
N ASN A 41 -15.45 11.10 8.51
CA ASN A 41 -16.30 11.61 9.59
C ASN A 41 -15.65 11.59 10.98
N LEU A 42 -14.35 11.32 11.10
CA LEU A 42 -13.65 11.37 12.39
C LEU A 42 -12.97 12.71 12.68
N TYR A 43 -13.04 13.67 11.76
CA TYR A 43 -12.44 15.00 11.92
C TYR A 43 -13.06 15.79 13.08
N TRP A 44 -14.33 15.53 13.41
CA TRP A 44 -15.02 16.15 14.56
C TRP A 44 -14.35 15.82 15.90
N TRP A 45 -13.67 14.67 16.01
CA TRP A 45 -12.97 14.29 17.24
C TRP A 45 -11.73 15.14 17.54
N PHE A 46 -11.24 15.94 16.58
CA PHE A 46 -10.12 16.87 16.80
C PHE A 46 -10.52 18.15 17.55
N ILE A 47 -11.82 18.40 17.75
CA ILE A 47 -12.32 19.55 18.52
C ILE A 47 -12.14 19.34 20.02
N LEU A 48 -12.09 18.08 20.47
CA LEU A 48 -11.80 17.71 21.84
C LEU A 48 -10.28 17.62 22.03
N PRO A 49 -9.68 18.24 23.08
CA PRO A 49 -8.28 18.06 23.45
C PRO A 49 -7.94 16.58 23.65
N LEU A 50 -6.65 16.24 23.88
CA LEU A 50 -6.07 14.91 24.21
C LEU A 50 -7.00 13.65 24.14
N PHE A 51 -8.10 13.61 24.90
CA PHE A 51 -9.20 12.63 24.78
C PHE A 51 -9.71 12.38 23.34
N GLY A 52 -9.86 13.42 22.52
CA GLY A 52 -10.32 13.30 21.13
C GLY A 52 -9.39 12.44 20.26
N PHE A 53 -8.08 12.53 20.51
CA PHE A 53 -7.07 11.74 19.82
C PHE A 53 -7.14 10.24 20.15
N PHE A 54 -7.41 9.89 21.42
CA PHE A 54 -7.57 8.49 21.83
C PHE A 54 -8.81 7.85 21.19
N ILE A 55 -9.93 8.57 21.20
CA ILE A 55 -11.18 8.09 20.60
C ILE A 55 -11.01 7.95 19.08
N PHE A 56 -10.37 8.92 18.42
CA PHE A 56 -10.03 8.85 17.00
C PHE A 56 -9.24 7.57 16.68
N ASN A 57 -8.13 7.32 17.39
CA ASN A 57 -7.28 6.17 17.13
C ASN A 57 -8.02 4.85 17.39
N SER A 58 -8.76 4.75 18.49
CA SER A 58 -9.53 3.55 18.83
C SER A 58 -10.54 3.20 17.72
N ILE A 59 -11.28 4.20 17.20
CA ILE A 59 -12.23 3.98 16.12
C ILE A 59 -11.52 3.59 14.82
N VAL A 60 -10.40 4.22 14.47
CA VAL A 60 -9.63 3.87 13.27
C VAL A 60 -9.11 2.44 13.35
N ILE A 61 -8.57 2.02 14.49
CA ILE A 61 -8.08 0.65 14.72
C ILE A 61 -9.24 -0.34 14.56
N LYS A 62 -10.37 -0.10 15.23
CA LYS A 62 -11.55 -0.96 15.09
C LYS A 62 -12.02 -1.07 13.65
N ARG A 63 -12.00 0.03 12.88
CA ARG A 63 -12.38 0.01 11.47
C ARG A 63 -11.38 -0.79 10.63
N LYS A 64 -10.09 -0.72 10.93
CA LYS A 64 -9.05 -1.52 10.25
C LYS A 64 -9.18 -3.02 10.53
N GLU A 65 -9.68 -3.42 11.69
CA GLU A 65 -9.78 -4.83 12.08
C GLU A 65 -11.13 -5.46 11.71
N ASN A 66 -12.22 -4.68 11.73
CA ASN A 66 -13.58 -5.23 11.68
C ASN A 66 -14.37 -4.80 10.44
N THR A 67 -13.75 -4.19 9.43
CA THR A 67 -14.47 -3.76 8.23
C THR A 67 -13.81 -4.28 6.95
N PRO A 68 -14.58 -4.47 5.87
CA PRO A 68 -14.04 -4.86 4.57
C PRO A 68 -12.97 -3.90 4.03
N LEU A 69 -13.03 -2.61 4.43
CA LEU A 69 -11.99 -1.63 4.09
C LEU A 69 -10.66 -1.93 4.77
N GLY A 70 -10.70 -2.51 5.97
CA GLY A 70 -9.53 -2.98 6.70
C GLY A 70 -8.85 -4.15 5.98
N ASP A 71 -9.63 -5.15 5.60
CA ASP A 71 -9.15 -6.30 4.82
C ASP A 71 -8.58 -5.86 3.47
N GLU A 72 -9.27 -4.91 2.81
CA GLU A 72 -8.80 -4.32 1.57
C GLU A 72 -7.47 -3.57 1.78
N LEU A 73 -7.33 -2.78 2.85
CA LEU A 73 -6.08 -2.10 3.17
C LEU A 73 -4.94 -3.09 3.39
N PHE A 74 -5.20 -4.19 4.10
CA PHE A 74 -4.21 -5.23 4.36
C PHE A 74 -3.75 -5.89 3.05
N SER A 75 -4.68 -6.28 2.18
CA SER A 75 -4.36 -6.88 0.89
C SER A 75 -3.55 -5.94 -0.03
N VAL A 76 -3.92 -4.64 -0.08
CA VAL A 76 -3.19 -3.63 -0.85
C VAL A 76 -1.76 -3.48 -0.32
N LYS A 77 -1.56 -3.39 1.01
CA LYS A 77 -0.23 -3.29 1.61
C LYS A 77 0.62 -4.54 1.37
N SER A 78 0.02 -5.72 1.47
CA SER A 78 0.70 -6.98 1.16
C SER A 78 1.19 -7.00 -0.30
N ASN A 79 0.31 -6.66 -1.24
CA ASN A 79 0.65 -6.56 -2.67
C ASN A 79 1.74 -5.50 -2.95
N MET A 80 1.70 -4.35 -2.26
CA MET A 80 2.77 -3.35 -2.33
C MET A 80 4.11 -3.93 -1.86
N GLY A 81 4.12 -4.66 -0.75
CA GLY A 81 5.33 -5.33 -0.24
C GLY A 81 5.92 -6.32 -1.25
N PHE A 82 5.08 -7.13 -1.90
CA PHE A 82 5.53 -8.04 -2.95
C PHE A 82 6.15 -7.28 -4.15
N ILE A 83 5.49 -6.22 -4.62
CA ILE A 83 5.99 -5.43 -5.74
C ILE A 83 7.29 -4.69 -5.38
N GLU A 84 7.45 -4.21 -4.15
CA GLU A 84 8.71 -3.61 -3.70
C GLU A 84 9.88 -4.58 -3.72
N LEU A 85 9.63 -5.84 -3.34
CA LEU A 85 10.64 -6.90 -3.45
C LEU A 85 10.99 -7.20 -4.91
N GLU A 86 9.99 -7.30 -5.80
CA GLU A 86 10.23 -7.48 -7.24
C GLU A 86 11.02 -6.31 -7.83
N LEU A 87 10.66 -5.07 -7.52
CA LEU A 87 11.38 -3.88 -7.97
C LEU A 87 12.83 -3.86 -7.50
N LYS A 88 13.09 -4.19 -6.23
CA LYS A 88 14.46 -4.27 -5.69
C LYS A 88 15.28 -5.35 -6.41
N PHE A 89 14.68 -6.52 -6.64
CA PHE A 89 15.34 -7.63 -7.31
C PHE A 89 15.69 -7.31 -8.77
N ILE A 90 14.78 -6.66 -9.51
CA ILE A 90 15.06 -6.23 -10.89
C ILE A 90 16.13 -5.14 -10.90
N LYS A 91 16.05 -4.16 -9.99
CA LYS A 91 17.03 -3.07 -9.89
C LYS A 91 18.44 -3.60 -9.60
N SER A 92 18.58 -4.62 -8.75
CA SER A 92 19.87 -5.27 -8.49
C SER A 92 20.46 -6.06 -9.66
N LYS A 93 19.72 -6.21 -10.76
CA LYS A 93 20.19 -6.91 -11.97
C LYS A 93 20.48 -5.98 -13.15
N ILE A 94 19.92 -4.79 -13.12
CA ILE A 94 20.14 -3.75 -14.13
C ILE A 94 21.40 -2.94 -13.78
N ILE A 95 21.65 -2.74 -12.48
CA ILE A 95 22.87 -2.13 -11.92
C ILE A 95 23.97 -3.20 -11.90
#